data_AF-A0A095U460-F1
#
_entry.id   AF-A0A095U460-F1
#
_cell.length_a   1.000
_cell.length_b   1.000
_cell.length_c   1.000
_cell.angle_alpha   90.00
_cell.angle_beta   90.00
_cell.angle_gamma   90.00
#
_symmetry.space_group_name_H-M   'P 1'
#
loop_
_entity.id
_entity.type
_entity.pdbx_description
1 polymer ?
#
loop_
_entity_poly.entity_id
_entity_poly.type
_entity_poly.pdbx_seq_one_letter_code
_entity_poly.pdbx_strand_id
1 'polypeptide(L)'
;MKNLLTLFAFISMITSFAQKKEKQELIYKLNSFKNSTVLNASYNVSKQQIWDAVYVMMKQEYKEIKKQDFEKGIIEGYDQGDTFKEGFTTEIIGSGPYRVVFTMNRQIRYINKDRSYTGWYDKNEIPQDYLFKIQNSIYTTLYGSFKYSPELINEIDAYNASQTKDKYKLVLGKDY
;
A
#
# COMPACT_ATOMS: atom_id res chain seq x y z
N MET A 1 47.06 20.88 15.65
CA MET A 1 46.02 19.94 16.12
C MET A 1 44.58 20.46 15.95
N LYS A 2 44.26 21.74 16.27
CA LYS A 2 42.89 22.28 16.11
C LYS A 2 42.32 22.15 14.68
N ASN A 3 43.13 22.36 13.64
CA ASN A 3 42.70 22.26 12.23
C ASN A 3 42.42 20.83 11.74
N LEU A 4 43.03 19.81 12.36
CA LEU A 4 42.83 18.41 11.98
C LEU A 4 41.52 17.86 12.53
N LEU A 5 41.17 18.25 13.76
CA LEU A 5 39.91 17.92 14.43
C LEU A 5 38.69 18.55 13.75
N THR A 6 38.82 19.79 13.25
CA THR A 6 37.75 20.46 12.48
C THR A 6 37.55 19.82 11.11
N LEU A 7 38.62 19.42 10.42
CA LEU A 7 38.52 18.70 9.14
C LEU A 7 37.84 17.34 9.29
N PHE A 8 38.19 16.58 10.34
CA PHE A 8 37.55 15.29 10.64
C PHE A 8 36.06 15.45 11.01
N ALA A 9 35.69 16.48 11.78
CA ALA A 9 34.31 16.79 12.11
C ALA A 9 33.50 17.18 10.85
N PHE A 10 34.11 17.91 9.91
CA PHE A 10 33.47 18.31 8.66
C PHE A 10 33.27 17.12 7.71
N ILE A 11 34.28 16.25 7.56
CA ILE A 11 34.18 15.04 6.73
C ILE A 11 33.12 14.07 7.29
N SER A 12 33.07 13.87 8.60
CA SER A 12 32.10 12.97 9.24
C SER A 12 30.65 13.48 9.16
N MET A 13 30.42 14.79 9.14
CA MET A 13 29.09 15.34 8.84
C MET A 13 28.70 15.09 7.38
N ILE A 14 29.57 15.39 6.41
CA ILE A 14 29.26 15.23 4.98
C ILE A 14 28.91 13.78 4.63
N THR A 15 29.67 12.80 5.15
CA THR A 15 29.40 11.38 4.89
C THR A 15 28.06 10.94 5.48
N SER A 16 27.71 11.43 6.67
CA SER A 16 26.41 11.16 7.30
C SER A 16 25.23 11.74 6.50
N PHE A 17 25.38 12.93 5.92
CA PHE A 17 24.35 13.53 5.06
C PHE A 17 24.20 12.81 3.71
N ALA A 18 25.30 12.40 3.09
CA ALA A 18 25.28 11.65 1.83
C ALA A 18 24.57 10.30 1.97
N GLN A 19 24.90 9.54 3.03
CA GLN A 19 24.27 8.24 3.33
C GLN A 19 22.75 8.36 3.58
N LYS A 20 22.30 9.46 4.20
CA LYS A 20 20.87 9.70 4.43
C LYS A 20 20.13 10.00 3.12
N LYS A 21 20.75 10.75 2.21
CA LYS A 21 20.18 11.10 0.91
C LYS A 21 20.03 9.86 0.01
N GLU A 22 21.06 9.03 -0.05
CA GLU A 22 21.05 7.76 -0.80
C GLU A 22 19.97 6.80 -0.28
N LYS A 23 19.82 6.68 1.05
CA LYS A 23 18.75 5.89 1.68
C LYS A 23 17.36 6.35 1.23
N GLN A 24 17.14 7.67 1.26
CA GLN A 24 15.85 8.26 0.88
C GLN A 24 15.54 8.05 -0.60
N GLU A 25 16.54 8.13 -1.47
CA GLU A 25 16.41 7.88 -2.89
C GLU A 25 16.00 6.42 -3.18
N LEU A 26 16.65 5.45 -2.53
CA LEU A 26 16.30 4.04 -2.67
C LEU A 26 14.90 3.73 -2.15
N ILE A 27 14.50 4.31 -1.00
CA ILE A 27 13.12 4.19 -0.49
C ILE A 27 12.13 4.78 -1.49
N TYR A 28 12.46 5.92 -2.09
CA TYR A 28 11.63 6.55 -3.10
C TYR A 28 11.47 5.65 -4.33
N LYS A 29 12.57 5.09 -4.86
CA LYS A 29 12.53 4.14 -5.99
C LYS A 29 11.65 2.92 -5.67
N LEU A 30 11.81 2.33 -4.48
CA LEU A 30 11.01 1.20 -4.01
C LEU A 30 9.51 1.53 -3.95
N ASN A 31 9.15 2.64 -3.31
CA ASN A 31 7.76 3.05 -3.18
C ASN A 31 7.16 3.46 -4.52
N SER A 32 7.94 4.13 -5.38
CA SER A 32 7.54 4.50 -6.73
C SER A 32 7.22 3.25 -7.56
N PHE A 33 8.08 2.23 -7.53
CA PHE A 33 7.85 0.96 -8.22
C PHE A 33 6.58 0.26 -7.72
N LYS A 34 6.38 0.15 -6.40
CA LYS A 34 5.17 -0.46 -5.83
C LYS A 34 3.91 0.30 -6.26
N ASN A 35 3.94 1.63 -6.13
CA ASN A 35 2.81 2.47 -6.47
C ASN A 35 2.47 2.39 -7.96
N SER A 36 3.46 2.44 -8.85
CA SER A 36 3.22 2.33 -10.30
C SER A 36 2.77 0.94 -10.73
N THR A 37 3.16 -0.10 -10.00
CA THR A 37 2.78 -1.49 -10.27
C THR A 37 1.35 -1.78 -9.80
N VAL A 38 0.96 -1.24 -8.66
CA VAL A 38 -0.32 -1.55 -8.01
C VAL A 38 -1.42 -0.58 -8.40
N LEU A 39 -1.14 0.73 -8.34
CA LEU A 39 -2.19 1.73 -8.44
C LEU A 39 -2.75 1.80 -9.86
N ASN A 40 -4.07 1.62 -9.99
CA ASN A 40 -4.80 1.66 -11.26
C ASN A 40 -4.27 0.65 -12.30
N ALA A 41 -3.70 -0.45 -11.81
CA ALA A 41 -3.17 -1.53 -12.63
C ALA A 41 -4.26 -2.16 -13.49
N SER A 42 -3.85 -2.64 -14.67
CA SER A 42 -4.69 -3.51 -15.50
C SER A 42 -4.15 -4.92 -15.40
N TYR A 43 -5.03 -5.88 -15.15
CA TYR A 43 -4.69 -7.26 -14.91
C TYR A 43 -4.90 -8.07 -16.18
N ASN A 44 -3.79 -8.61 -16.71
CA ASN A 44 -3.81 -9.49 -17.87
C ASN A 44 -3.94 -10.97 -17.43
N VAL A 45 -5.06 -11.29 -16.79
CA VAL A 45 -5.42 -12.63 -16.31
C VAL A 45 -6.92 -12.85 -16.55
N SER A 46 -7.42 -14.06 -16.29
CA SER A 46 -8.86 -14.34 -16.45
C SER A 46 -9.72 -13.55 -15.45
N LYS A 47 -10.97 -13.23 -15.84
CA LYS A 47 -11.94 -12.57 -14.94
C LYS A 47 -12.15 -13.36 -13.64
N GLN A 48 -12.15 -14.69 -13.73
CA GLN A 48 -12.27 -15.58 -12.57
C GLN A 48 -11.14 -15.35 -11.55
N GLN A 49 -9.89 -15.26 -12.00
CA GLN A 49 -8.76 -15.03 -11.10
C GLN A 49 -8.87 -13.68 -10.37
N ILE A 50 -9.31 -12.64 -11.07
CA ILE A 50 -9.51 -11.31 -10.46
C ILE A 50 -10.68 -11.37 -9.48
N TRP A 51 -11.77 -12.02 -9.86
CA TRP A 51 -12.92 -12.23 -9.00
C TRP A 51 -12.52 -12.91 -7.69
N ASP A 52 -11.77 -14.01 -7.76
CA ASP A 52 -11.33 -14.74 -6.58
C ASP A 52 -10.41 -13.87 -5.70
N ALA A 53 -9.50 -13.11 -6.31
CA ALA A 53 -8.62 -12.19 -5.58
C ALA A 53 -9.39 -11.05 -4.89
N VAL A 54 -10.36 -10.45 -5.58
CA VAL A 54 -11.23 -9.41 -5.02
C VAL A 54 -12.10 -9.97 -3.90
N TYR A 55 -12.63 -11.18 -4.05
CA TYR A 55 -13.42 -11.85 -3.02
C TYR A 55 -12.60 -12.12 -1.76
N VAL A 56 -11.36 -12.61 -1.90
CA VAL A 56 -10.44 -12.81 -0.76
C VAL A 56 -10.15 -11.48 -0.06
N MET A 57 -9.80 -10.43 -0.81
CA MET A 57 -9.58 -9.09 -0.26
C MET A 57 -10.81 -8.61 0.51
N MET A 58 -12.01 -8.74 -0.07
CA MET A 58 -13.25 -8.30 0.56
C MET A 58 -13.53 -9.05 1.87
N LYS A 59 -13.30 -10.37 1.90
CA LYS A 59 -13.46 -11.20 3.12
C LYS A 59 -12.45 -10.85 4.22
N GLN A 60 -11.28 -10.36 3.86
CA GLN A 60 -10.25 -9.94 4.83
C GLN A 60 -10.54 -8.56 5.41
N GLU A 61 -11.07 -7.65 4.60
CA GLU A 61 -11.30 -6.25 4.99
C GLU A 61 -12.67 -6.04 5.66
N TYR A 62 -13.70 -6.79 5.27
CA TYR A 62 -15.08 -6.57 5.70
C TYR A 62 -15.67 -7.78 6.41
N LYS A 63 -16.52 -7.52 7.42
CA LYS A 63 -17.20 -8.56 8.20
C LYS A 63 -18.26 -9.30 7.38
N GLU A 64 -18.92 -8.59 6.47
CA GLU A 64 -20.02 -9.11 5.67
C GLU A 64 -19.78 -8.83 4.18
N ILE A 65 -20.23 -9.74 3.32
CA ILE A 65 -20.39 -9.47 1.88
C ILE A 65 -21.89 -9.42 1.59
N LYS A 66 -22.37 -8.23 1.20
CA LYS A 66 -23.80 -7.97 0.95
C LYS A 66 -24.26 -8.32 -0.46
N LYS A 67 -23.36 -8.18 -1.44
CA LYS A 67 -23.70 -8.40 -2.85
C LYS A 67 -22.55 -9.06 -3.58
N GLN A 68 -22.91 -10.01 -4.45
CA GLN A 68 -22.01 -10.71 -5.36
C GLN A 68 -22.73 -10.94 -6.69
N ASP A 69 -22.18 -10.44 -7.78
CA ASP A 69 -22.66 -10.67 -9.15
C ASP A 69 -21.45 -10.87 -10.07
N PHE A 70 -21.12 -12.13 -10.38
CA PHE A 70 -19.95 -12.49 -11.19
C PHE A 70 -20.02 -11.91 -12.60
N GLU A 71 -21.20 -11.97 -13.22
CA GLU A 71 -21.42 -11.48 -14.58
C GLU A 71 -21.17 -9.97 -14.66
N LYS A 72 -21.63 -9.21 -13.67
CA LYS A 72 -21.34 -7.76 -13.58
C LYS A 72 -19.96 -7.45 -12.97
N GLY A 73 -19.27 -8.45 -12.43
CA GLY A 73 -17.99 -8.25 -11.75
C GLY A 73 -18.12 -7.46 -10.45
N ILE A 74 -19.28 -7.47 -9.80
CA ILE A 74 -19.58 -6.67 -8.61
C ILE A 74 -19.45 -7.51 -7.33
N ILE A 75 -18.65 -7.03 -6.37
CA ILE A 75 -18.64 -7.50 -4.98
C ILE A 75 -18.78 -6.29 -4.05
N GLU A 76 -19.71 -6.37 -3.08
CA GLU A 76 -19.93 -5.34 -2.06
C GLU A 76 -19.68 -5.90 -0.66
N GLY A 77 -18.66 -5.37 0.02
CA GLY A 77 -18.39 -5.59 1.43
C GLY A 77 -19.10 -4.57 2.31
N TYR A 78 -19.45 -4.97 3.52
CA TYR A 78 -20.09 -4.10 4.51
C TYR A 78 -19.49 -4.31 5.90
N ASP A 79 -19.26 -3.21 6.61
CA ASP A 79 -18.98 -3.22 8.04
C ASP A 79 -19.72 -2.08 8.76
N GLN A 80 -20.12 -2.34 10.00
CA GLN A 80 -20.71 -1.35 10.87
C GLN A 80 -20.17 -1.47 12.29
N GLY A 81 -20.01 -0.32 12.92
CA GLY A 81 -19.72 -0.18 14.34
C GLY A 81 -20.55 0.94 14.94
N ASP A 82 -20.28 1.24 16.21
CA ASP A 82 -21.08 2.23 16.93
C ASP A 82 -20.97 3.64 16.35
N THR A 83 -19.85 3.97 15.71
CA THR A 83 -19.55 5.32 15.18
C THR A 83 -19.42 5.36 13.66
N PHE A 84 -19.59 4.22 12.97
CA PHE A 84 -19.46 4.17 11.51
C PHE A 84 -20.35 3.10 10.87
N LYS A 85 -20.70 3.35 9.61
CA LYS A 85 -21.25 2.37 8.66
C LYS A 85 -20.49 2.53 7.37
N GLU A 86 -20.08 1.43 6.76
CA GLU A 86 -19.28 1.46 5.54
C GLU A 86 -19.71 0.34 4.60
N GLY A 87 -20.04 0.73 3.36
CA GLY A 87 -20.21 -0.17 2.23
C GLY A 87 -19.11 0.09 1.20
N PHE A 88 -18.43 -0.96 0.77
CA PHE A 88 -17.33 -0.88 -0.17
C PHE A 88 -17.59 -1.78 -1.37
N THR A 89 -17.73 -1.16 -2.54
CA THR A 89 -18.06 -1.84 -3.79
C THR A 89 -16.83 -1.91 -4.68
N THR A 90 -16.64 -3.08 -5.25
CA THR A 90 -15.67 -3.35 -6.31
C THR A 90 -16.41 -3.70 -7.60
N GLU A 91 -15.87 -3.28 -8.73
CA GLU A 91 -16.38 -3.62 -10.06
C GLU A 91 -15.22 -4.02 -10.98
N ILE A 92 -15.26 -5.23 -11.53
CA ILE A 92 -14.31 -5.71 -12.53
C ILE A 92 -14.80 -5.28 -13.91
N ILE A 93 -14.09 -4.32 -14.51
CA ILE A 93 -14.45 -3.72 -15.80
C ILE A 93 -13.49 -4.14 -16.91
N GLY A 94 -13.99 -4.05 -18.16
CA GLY A 94 -13.26 -4.36 -19.38
C GLY A 94 -13.57 -5.76 -19.91
N SER A 95 -13.09 -6.04 -21.13
CA SER A 95 -13.13 -7.35 -21.78
C SER A 95 -11.74 -7.97 -21.90
N GLY A 96 -10.83 -7.56 -21.00
CA GLY A 96 -9.40 -7.82 -21.06
C GLY A 96 -8.59 -6.68 -21.70
N PRO A 97 -7.41 -6.33 -21.17
CA PRO A 97 -7.00 -6.51 -19.77
C PRO A 97 -7.99 -5.83 -18.82
N TYR A 98 -8.27 -6.47 -17.69
CA TYR A 98 -9.32 -6.01 -16.77
C TYR A 98 -8.80 -4.96 -15.79
N ARG A 99 -9.69 -4.11 -15.32
CA ARG A 99 -9.42 -3.17 -14.21
C ARG A 99 -10.42 -3.40 -13.09
N VAL A 100 -10.03 -3.07 -11.86
CA VAL A 100 -10.94 -3.08 -10.72
C VAL A 100 -11.19 -1.63 -10.30
N VAL A 101 -12.46 -1.23 -10.31
CA VAL A 101 -12.91 0.09 -9.84
C VAL A 101 -13.45 -0.06 -8.43
N PHE A 102 -13.29 0.98 -7.63
CA PHE A 102 -13.62 0.99 -6.21
C PHE A 102 -14.56 2.16 -5.91
N THR A 103 -15.59 1.92 -5.11
CA THR A 103 -16.51 2.94 -4.61
C THR A 103 -16.80 2.68 -3.14
N MET A 104 -16.84 3.74 -2.33
CA MET A 104 -17.11 3.64 -0.89
C MET A 104 -18.26 4.56 -0.50
N ASN A 105 -19.23 4.00 0.22
CA ASN A 105 -20.29 4.72 0.89
C ASN A 105 -20.06 4.58 2.39
N ARG A 106 -19.60 5.65 3.04
CA ARG A 106 -19.28 5.61 4.47
C ARG A 106 -20.00 6.72 5.20
N GLN A 107 -20.59 6.38 6.32
CA GLN A 107 -21.18 7.32 7.25
C GLN A 107 -20.47 7.24 8.60
N ILE A 108 -20.23 8.39 9.22
CA ILE A 108 -19.63 8.48 10.55
C ILE A 108 -20.49 9.33 11.48
N ARG A 109 -20.42 9.05 12.78
CA ARG A 109 -20.99 9.88 13.85
C ARG A 109 -20.04 9.90 15.04
N TYR A 110 -20.10 10.93 15.86
CA TYR A 110 -19.21 11.14 17.00
C TYR A 110 -19.96 10.99 18.32
N ILE A 111 -19.24 10.55 19.35
CA ILE A 111 -19.74 10.47 20.72
C ILE A 111 -19.46 11.81 21.41
N ASN A 112 -20.51 12.43 21.92
CA ASN A 112 -20.45 13.67 22.68
C ASN A 112 -20.01 13.42 24.13
N LYS A 113 -19.63 14.49 24.86
CA LYS A 113 -19.22 14.40 26.27
C LYS A 113 -20.30 13.84 27.19
N ASP A 114 -21.56 14.01 26.83
CA ASP A 114 -22.75 13.50 27.55
C ASP A 114 -23.11 12.05 27.15
N ARG A 115 -22.28 11.37 26.36
CA ARG A 115 -22.50 10.04 25.77
C ARG A 115 -23.62 9.95 24.73
N SER A 116 -24.20 11.09 24.32
CA SER A 116 -25.07 11.12 23.14
C SER A 116 -24.24 11.00 21.86
N TYR A 117 -24.89 10.71 20.73
CA TYR A 117 -24.25 10.69 19.42
C TYR A 117 -24.64 11.93 18.60
N THR A 118 -23.72 12.42 17.77
CA THR A 118 -24.09 13.33 16.67
C THR A 118 -24.95 12.62 15.64
N GLY A 119 -25.50 13.39 14.69
CA GLY A 119 -26.07 12.82 13.46
C GLY A 119 -25.02 12.06 12.64
N TRP A 120 -25.50 11.34 11.63
CA TRP A 120 -24.65 10.70 10.62
C TRP A 120 -24.18 11.72 9.60
N TYR A 121 -22.90 11.65 9.22
CA TYR A 121 -22.28 12.46 8.17
C TYR A 121 -21.64 11.54 7.14
N ASP A 122 -21.85 11.84 5.87
CA ASP A 122 -21.25 11.08 4.77
C ASP A 122 -19.76 11.43 4.64
N LYS A 123 -18.93 10.41 4.43
CA LYS A 123 -17.48 10.50 4.23
C LYS A 123 -17.05 9.48 3.18
N ASN A 124 -17.49 9.70 1.94
CA ASN A 124 -17.33 8.74 0.84
C ASN A 124 -15.93 8.73 0.20
N GLU A 125 -15.01 9.58 0.66
CA GLU A 125 -13.64 9.62 0.16
C GLU A 125 -12.83 8.41 0.63
N ILE A 126 -12.24 7.67 -0.32
CA ILE A 126 -11.32 6.57 -0.03
C ILE A 126 -9.91 7.14 0.19
N PRO A 127 -9.33 7.01 1.41
CA PRO A 127 -7.96 7.47 1.64
C PRO A 127 -6.96 6.74 0.73
N GLN A 128 -5.97 7.44 0.19
CA GLN A 128 -5.02 6.87 -0.77
C GLN A 128 -4.25 5.66 -0.22
N ASP A 129 -3.86 5.70 1.06
CA ASP A 129 -3.16 4.60 1.72
C ASP A 129 -4.05 3.35 1.83
N TYR A 130 -5.35 3.55 2.06
CA TYR A 130 -6.32 2.46 2.09
C TYR A 130 -6.54 1.89 0.69
N LEU A 131 -6.65 2.75 -0.32
CA LEU A 131 -6.75 2.36 -1.73
C LEU A 131 -5.52 1.54 -2.18
N PHE A 132 -4.32 1.96 -1.78
CA PHE A 132 -3.10 1.20 -2.05
C PHE A 132 -3.14 -0.16 -1.35
N LYS A 133 -3.52 -0.22 -0.07
CA LYS A 133 -3.61 -1.47 0.71
C LYS A 133 -4.49 -2.51 -0.01
N ILE A 134 -5.70 -2.12 -0.42
CA ILE A 134 -6.64 -3.05 -1.05
C ILE A 134 -6.18 -3.49 -2.44
N GLN A 135 -5.65 -2.58 -3.26
CA GLN A 135 -5.14 -2.92 -4.59
C GLN A 135 -3.90 -3.80 -4.50
N ASN A 136 -3.04 -3.57 -3.49
CA ASN A 136 -1.86 -4.38 -3.21
C ASN A 136 -2.26 -5.79 -2.76
N SER A 137 -3.33 -5.92 -1.97
CA SER A 137 -3.88 -7.23 -1.60
C SER A 137 -4.29 -8.03 -2.84
N ILE A 138 -5.08 -7.42 -3.74
CA ILE A 138 -5.48 -8.05 -5.03
C ILE A 138 -4.24 -8.45 -5.84
N TYR A 139 -3.28 -7.54 -6.01
CA TYR A 139 -2.05 -7.80 -6.75
C TYR A 139 -1.28 -8.99 -6.17
N THR A 140 -1.11 -9.02 -4.85
CA THR A 140 -0.34 -10.07 -4.16
C THR A 140 -1.06 -11.42 -4.26
N THR A 141 -2.40 -11.45 -4.21
CA THR A 141 -3.15 -12.68 -4.42
C THR A 141 -3.01 -13.21 -5.85
N LEU A 142 -2.92 -12.33 -6.85
CA LEU A 142 -2.78 -12.72 -8.26
C LEU A 142 -1.37 -13.15 -8.65
N TYR A 143 -0.35 -12.43 -8.17
CA TYR A 143 1.02 -12.55 -8.68
C TYR A 143 2.06 -12.90 -7.62
N GLY A 144 1.66 -12.93 -6.34
CA GLY A 144 2.57 -13.10 -5.20
C GLY A 144 3.35 -11.82 -4.87
N SER A 145 4.45 -12.00 -4.14
CA SER A 145 5.33 -10.91 -3.71
C SER A 145 5.94 -10.13 -4.89
N PHE A 146 6.19 -8.84 -4.69
CA PHE A 146 6.89 -8.01 -5.68
C PHE A 146 8.24 -8.60 -6.07
N LYS A 147 8.48 -8.66 -7.38
CA LYS A 147 9.79 -8.97 -7.95
C LYS A 147 10.42 -7.66 -8.41
N TYR A 148 11.43 -7.21 -7.68
CA TYR A 148 12.23 -6.04 -8.07
C TYR A 148 13.25 -6.43 -9.14
N SER A 149 13.67 -5.45 -9.93
CA SER A 149 14.69 -5.68 -10.94
C SER A 149 16.04 -6.02 -10.29
N PRO A 150 16.89 -6.85 -10.94
CA PRO A 150 18.22 -7.15 -10.44
C PRO A 150 19.06 -5.90 -10.15
N GLU A 151 18.88 -4.84 -10.94
CA GLU A 151 19.59 -3.57 -10.78
C GLU A 151 19.23 -2.91 -9.45
N LEU A 152 17.94 -2.80 -9.12
CA LEU A 152 17.49 -2.20 -7.86
C LEU A 152 17.90 -3.04 -6.64
N ILE A 153 17.88 -4.37 -6.77
CA ILE A 153 18.37 -5.28 -5.72
C ILE A 153 19.87 -5.04 -5.48
N ASN A 154 20.67 -4.97 -6.54
CA ASN A 154 22.11 -4.72 -6.42
C ASN A 154 22.41 -3.34 -5.79
N GLU A 155 21.64 -2.30 -6.12
CA GLU A 155 21.75 -0.99 -5.47
C GLU A 155 21.47 -1.07 -3.96
N ILE A 156 20.43 -1.82 -3.56
CA ILE A 156 20.06 -2.02 -2.15
C ILE A 156 21.12 -2.83 -1.41
N ASP A 157 21.66 -3.89 -2.02
CA ASP A 157 22.67 -4.74 -1.42
C ASP A 157 23.99 -3.98 -1.24
N ALA A 158 24.40 -3.18 -2.23
CA ALA A 158 25.56 -2.30 -2.13
C ALA A 158 25.38 -1.28 -0.99
N TYR A 159 24.20 -0.67 -0.91
CA TYR A 159 23.87 0.23 0.20
C TYR A 159 23.94 -0.51 1.55
N ASN A 160 23.28 -1.66 1.70
CA ASN A 160 23.26 -2.43 2.94
C ASN A 160 24.66 -2.87 3.40
N ALA A 161 25.53 -3.28 2.46
CA ALA A 161 26.91 -3.65 2.73
C ALA A 161 27.74 -2.45 3.22
N SER A 162 27.44 -1.24 2.73
CA SER A 162 28.08 0.00 3.19
C SER A 162 27.63 0.44 4.59
N GLN A 163 26.50 -0.07 5.10
CA GLN A 163 25.94 0.31 6.40
C GLN A 163 26.47 -0.57 7.53
N THR A 164 27.19 0.05 8.47
CA THR A 164 27.71 -0.63 9.67
C THR A 164 26.67 -0.79 10.79
N LYS A 165 25.54 -0.07 10.73
CA LYS A 165 24.46 -0.15 11.73
C LYS A 165 23.14 -0.58 11.09
N ASP A 166 22.47 -1.54 11.69
CA ASP A 166 21.24 -2.13 11.13
C ASP A 166 20.11 -1.12 10.91
N LYS A 167 19.95 -0.14 11.81
CA LYS A 167 18.93 0.92 11.64
C LYS A 167 19.08 1.73 10.34
N TYR A 168 20.26 1.72 9.74
CA TYR A 168 20.50 2.39 8.47
C TYR A 168 20.27 1.49 7.28
N LYS A 169 20.33 0.16 7.41
CA LYS A 169 19.99 -0.78 6.33
C LYS A 169 18.55 -0.58 5.84
N LEU A 170 18.33 -0.96 4.59
CA LEU A 170 17.03 -0.94 3.90
C LEU A 170 16.34 -2.30 3.86
N VAL A 171 17.09 -3.36 4.20
CA VAL A 171 16.78 -4.79 4.05
C VAL A 171 15.49 -5.11 3.29
N LEU A 172 15.67 -5.33 1.99
CA LEU A 172 14.86 -6.24 1.19
C LEU A 172 15.84 -7.17 0.47
N GLY A 173 16.03 -8.36 1.03
CA GLY A 173 16.85 -9.44 0.49
C GLY A 173 16.08 -10.75 0.61
N LYS A 174 16.40 -11.69 -0.27
CA LYS A 174 15.95 -13.10 -0.24
C LYS A 174 15.84 -13.60 1.20
N ASP A 175 14.78 -14.36 1.48
CA ASP A 175 14.59 -15.15 2.69
C ASP A 175 15.93 -15.48 3.37
N TYR A 176 16.14 -14.88 4.54
CA TYR A 176 16.98 -15.39 5.60
C TYR A 176 16.07 -15.75 6.77
#